data_AF-A0A803XLS2-F1
#
_entry.id   AF-A0A803XLS2-F1
#
_cell.length_a   1.000
_cell.length_b   1.000
_cell.length_c   1.000
_cell.angle_alpha   90.00
_cell.angle_beta   90.00
_cell.angle_gamma   90.00
#
_symmetry.space_group_name_H-M   'P 1'
#
loop_
_entity.id
_entity.type
_entity.pdbx_description
1 polymer ?
#
loop_
_entity_poly.entity_id
_entity_poly.type
_entity_poly.pdbx_seq_one_letter_code
_entity_poly.pdbx_strand_id
1 'polypeptide(L)'
;MPTWECFFPPPCLSQSSPSDFPLCILVTVLYFARSAELVGLRSESVSVPQRITSLQLWEEIVKIHPRLAVIRDQVVFAVRQEYVLLGDQLLVLQTGDEVAIIPPISGG
;
A
#
# COMPACT_ATOMS: atom_id res chain seq x y z
N MET A 1 47.24 31.47 -17.72
CA MET A 1 47.72 30.08 -17.81
C MET A 1 47.04 29.33 -16.68
N PRO A 2 46.06 28.43 -16.95
CA PRO A 2 45.21 27.87 -15.91
C PRO A 2 45.83 26.62 -15.27
N THR A 3 45.68 26.52 -13.95
CA THR A 3 46.14 25.41 -13.11
C THR A 3 44.98 24.45 -12.81
N TRP A 4 45.03 23.28 -13.44
CA TRP A 4 44.64 21.92 -12.98
C TRP A 4 43.95 21.85 -11.58
N GLU A 5 42.70 21.40 -11.44
CA GLU A 5 42.17 20.02 -11.47
C GLU A 5 42.73 19.07 -10.38
N CYS A 6 41.81 18.32 -9.75
CA CYS A 6 42.01 17.29 -8.71
C CYS A 6 42.02 17.77 -7.26
N PHE A 7 40.85 17.89 -6.65
CA PHE A 7 40.50 17.20 -5.40
C PHE A 7 39.05 17.57 -5.10
N PHE A 8 38.11 16.75 -5.56
CA PHE A 8 36.87 16.39 -4.86
C PHE A 8 35.99 15.66 -5.89
N PRO A 9 35.68 14.37 -5.68
CA PRO A 9 34.70 13.69 -6.52
C PRO A 9 33.35 14.43 -6.41
N PRO A 10 32.54 14.47 -7.49
CA PRO A 10 31.19 14.99 -7.38
C PRO A 10 30.43 14.19 -6.29
N PRO A 11 29.57 14.82 -5.47
CA PRO A 11 28.63 14.03 -4.68
C PRO A 11 27.85 13.19 -5.68
N CYS A 12 27.94 11.87 -5.50
CA CYS A 12 27.34 10.86 -6.36
C CYS A 12 25.98 11.33 -6.86
N LEU A 13 25.85 11.55 -8.17
CA LEU A 13 24.55 11.45 -8.82
C LEU A 13 24.02 10.07 -8.43
N SER A 14 23.13 10.02 -7.44
CA SER A 14 22.38 8.81 -7.16
C SER A 14 21.57 8.56 -8.41
N GLN A 15 22.02 7.55 -9.15
CA GLN A 15 21.37 7.01 -10.32
C GLN A 15 19.99 6.55 -9.88
N SER A 16 18.98 7.42 -9.99
CA SER A 16 17.60 6.96 -10.04
C SER A 16 17.46 6.22 -11.36
N SER A 17 17.70 4.91 -11.31
CA SER A 17 17.55 4.00 -12.44
C SER A 17 16.13 4.16 -13.02
N PRO A 18 15.94 4.15 -14.35
CA PRO A 18 14.61 4.22 -14.97
C PRO A 18 13.72 2.98 -14.69
N SER A 19 14.17 2.06 -13.83
CA SER A 19 13.43 0.89 -13.31
C SER A 19 12.80 1.12 -11.93
N ASP A 20 12.91 2.33 -11.36
CA ASP A 20 12.37 2.70 -10.04
C ASP A 20 11.04 3.47 -10.12
N PHE A 21 10.31 3.40 -11.24
CA PHE A 21 8.93 3.86 -11.23
C PHE A 21 8.11 2.82 -10.46
N PRO A 22 7.43 3.17 -9.35
CA PRO A 22 6.49 2.25 -8.75
C PRO A 22 5.43 1.96 -9.82
N LEU A 23 5.44 0.72 -10.33
CA LEU A 23 4.37 0.27 -11.20
C LEU A 23 3.11 0.29 -10.35
N CYS A 24 2.26 1.30 -10.56
CA CYS A 24 0.94 1.31 -9.98
C CYS A 24 0.15 0.19 -10.66
N ILE A 25 -0.32 -0.75 -9.86
CA ILE A 25 -1.15 -1.86 -10.30
C ILE A 25 -2.58 -1.66 -9.79
N LEU A 26 -3.53 -2.35 -10.41
CA LEU A 26 -4.93 -2.33 -9.99
C LEU A 26 -5.22 -3.58 -9.16
N VAL A 27 -5.58 -3.39 -7.89
CA VAL A 27 -5.99 -4.47 -6.99
C VAL A 27 -7.47 -4.35 -6.65
N THR A 28 -8.09 -5.47 -6.31
CA THR A 28 -9.48 -5.49 -5.86
C THR A 28 -9.50 -5.44 -4.34
N VAL A 29 -10.01 -4.35 -3.77
CA VAL A 29 -10.22 -4.24 -2.33
C VAL A 29 -11.60 -4.77 -1.99
N LEU A 30 -11.68 -5.72 -1.05
CA LEU A 30 -12.92 -6.31 -0.57
C LEU A 30 -13.24 -5.80 0.83
N TYR A 31 -14.48 -5.35 1.04
CA TYR A 31 -14.95 -4.82 2.31
C TYR A 31 -15.99 -5.74 2.95
N PHE A 32 -15.82 -6.01 4.24
CA PHE A 32 -16.66 -6.90 5.03
C PHE A 32 -17.22 -6.21 6.27
N ALA A 33 -18.42 -6.63 6.68
CA ALA A 33 -19.09 -6.14 7.89
C ALA A 33 -18.99 -4.60 8.04
N ARG A 34 -18.39 -4.13 9.15
CA ARG A 34 -18.22 -2.71 9.48
C ARG A 34 -17.48 -1.92 8.40
N SER A 35 -16.48 -2.49 7.71
CA SER A 35 -15.75 -1.75 6.67
C SER A 35 -16.65 -1.49 5.46
N ALA A 36 -17.49 -2.45 5.07
CA ALA A 36 -18.47 -2.28 4.00
C ALA A 36 -19.57 -1.26 4.35
N GLU A 37 -20.00 -1.19 5.61
CA GLU A 37 -20.96 -0.18 6.07
C GLU A 37 -20.39 1.24 6.01
N LEU A 38 -19.10 1.40 6.33
CA LEU A 38 -18.42 2.70 6.32
C LEU A 38 -18.19 3.20 4.89
N VAL A 39 -17.82 2.30 3.98
CA VAL A 39 -17.55 2.60 2.56
C VAL A 39 -18.85 2.67 1.75
N GLY A 40 -19.86 1.86 2.10
CA GLY A 40 -21.09 1.69 1.31
C GLY A 40 -20.94 0.77 0.10
N LEU A 41 -19.77 0.13 -0.07
CA LEU A 41 -19.44 -0.79 -1.15
C LEU A 41 -18.99 -2.14 -0.58
N ARG A 42 -19.10 -3.19 -1.40
CA ARG A 42 -18.56 -4.53 -1.07
C ARG A 42 -17.19 -4.75 -1.67
N SER A 43 -16.89 -4.13 -2.79
CA SER A 43 -15.59 -4.17 -3.43
C SER A 43 -15.37 -2.95 -4.31
N GLU A 44 -14.11 -2.62 -4.55
CA GLU A 44 -13.71 -1.63 -5.55
C GLU A 44 -12.29 -1.93 -6.07
N SER A 45 -11.94 -1.35 -7.22
CA SER A 45 -10.59 -1.45 -7.76
C SER A 45 -9.77 -0.22 -7.37
N VAL A 46 -8.66 -0.44 -6.66
CA VAL A 46 -7.77 0.63 -6.18
C VAL A 46 -6.42 0.53 -6.88
N SER A 47 -5.89 1.67 -7.32
CA SER A 47 -4.55 1.74 -7.90
C SER A 47 -3.52 1.99 -6.80
N VAL A 48 -2.58 1.07 -6.64
CA VAL A 48 -1.53 1.13 -5.60
C VAL A 48 -0.17 0.74 -6.17
N PRO A 49 0.94 1.22 -5.58
CA PRO A 49 2.27 0.72 -5.91
C PRO A 49 2.36 -0.81 -5.79
N GLN A 50 3.01 -1.45 -6.76
CA GLN A 50 3.27 -2.91 -6.74
C GLN A 50 3.98 -3.36 -5.46
N ARG A 51 4.92 -2.54 -4.98
CA ARG A 51 5.63 -2.73 -3.72
C ARG A 51 5.16 -1.67 -2.73
N ILE A 52 4.43 -2.09 -1.71
CA ILE A 52 3.83 -1.22 -0.71
C ILE A 52 3.81 -1.94 0.63
N THR A 53 4.00 -1.25 1.75
CA THR A 53 3.80 -1.88 3.06
C THR A 53 2.32 -2.02 3.39
N SER A 54 1.96 -2.97 4.25
CA SER A 54 0.56 -3.11 4.69
C SER A 54 0.04 -1.82 5.34
N LEU A 55 0.89 -1.10 6.08
CA LEU A 55 0.53 0.21 6.63
C LEU A 55 0.27 1.25 5.54
N GLN A 56 1.16 1.37 4.55
CA GLN A 56 0.97 2.32 3.45
C GLN A 56 -0.26 1.99 2.61
N LEU A 57 -0.53 0.70 2.37
CA LEU A 57 -1.72 0.25 1.65
C LEU A 57 -3.00 0.70 2.37
N TRP A 58 -3.03 0.59 3.69
CA TRP A 58 -4.12 1.12 4.51
C TRP A 58 -4.27 2.63 4.37
N GLU A 59 -3.16 3.38 4.40
CA GLU A 59 -3.20 4.83 4.20
C GLU A 59 -3.75 5.23 2.83
N GLU A 60 -3.37 4.53 1.75
CA GLU A 60 -3.93 4.75 0.41
C GLU A 60 -5.44 4.52 0.37
N ILE A 61 -5.92 3.43 0.99
CA ILE A 61 -7.36 3.13 1.05
C ILE A 61 -8.10 4.17 1.90
N VAL A 62 -7.54 4.60 3.04
CA VAL A 62 -8.14 5.62 3.92
C VAL A 62 -8.17 7.00 3.26
N LYS A 63 -7.21 7.33 2.39
CA LYS A 63 -7.27 8.58 1.59
C LYS A 63 -8.51 8.60 0.70
N ILE A 64 -8.92 7.45 0.16
CA ILE A 64 -10.13 7.30 -0.66
C ILE A 64 -11.38 7.29 0.24
N HIS A 65 -11.34 6.53 1.34
CA HIS A 65 -12.44 6.36 2.27
C HIS A 65 -12.05 6.74 3.71
N PRO A 66 -12.05 8.04 4.07
CA PRO A 66 -11.60 8.50 5.40
C PRO A 66 -12.36 7.89 6.57
N ARG A 67 -13.61 7.47 6.34
CA ARG A 67 -14.47 6.81 7.34
C ARG A 67 -13.89 5.49 7.86
N LEU A 68 -13.02 4.82 7.10
CA LEU A 68 -12.35 3.59 7.52
C LEU A 68 -11.34 3.81 8.64
N ALA A 69 -10.83 5.03 8.83
CA ALA A 69 -9.83 5.32 9.87
C ALA A 69 -10.27 4.90 11.27
N VAL A 70 -11.59 4.90 11.55
CA VAL A 70 -12.16 4.55 12.86
C VAL A 70 -11.98 3.08 13.25
N ILE A 71 -11.69 2.18 12.30
CA ILE A 71 -11.49 0.75 12.54
C ILE A 71 -10.03 0.30 12.38
N ARG A 72 -9.09 1.24 12.15
CA ARG A 72 -7.67 0.94 11.88
C ARG A 72 -7.07 -0.08 12.86
N ASP A 73 -7.25 0.15 14.16
CA ASP A 73 -6.57 -0.64 15.20
C ASP A 73 -7.15 -2.05 15.39
N GLN A 74 -8.25 -2.37 14.71
CA GLN A 74 -8.96 -3.64 14.85
C GLN A 74 -8.98 -4.45 13.55
N VAL A 75 -8.44 -3.88 12.47
CA VAL A 75 -8.47 -4.48 11.14
C VAL A 75 -7.21 -5.31 10.89
N VAL A 76 -7.42 -6.43 10.22
CA VAL A 76 -6.37 -7.24 9.59
C VAL A 76 -6.64 -7.28 8.09
N PHE A 77 -5.60 -7.27 7.27
CA PHE A 77 -5.76 -7.52 5.84
C PHE A 77 -5.74 -9.02 5.56
N ALA A 78 -6.49 -9.46 4.57
CA ALA A 78 -6.23 -10.75 3.93
C ALA A 78 -5.81 -10.51 2.48
N VAL A 79 -4.52 -10.72 2.19
CA VAL A 79 -3.93 -10.57 0.86
C VAL A 79 -3.79 -11.97 0.28
N ARG A 80 -4.49 -12.27 -0.83
CA ARG A 80 -4.51 -13.64 -1.40
C ARG A 80 -4.84 -14.72 -0.36
N GLN A 81 -5.85 -14.46 0.49
CA GLN A 81 -6.30 -15.35 1.57
C GLN A 81 -5.31 -15.53 2.74
N GLU A 82 -4.18 -14.82 2.73
CA GLU A 82 -3.22 -14.80 3.85
C GLU A 82 -3.42 -13.58 4.74
N TYR A 83 -3.53 -13.80 6.05
CA TYR A 83 -3.68 -12.71 7.02
C TYR A 83 -2.38 -11.92 7.17
N VAL A 84 -2.50 -10.60 7.00
CA VAL A 84 -1.42 -9.63 7.05
C VAL A 84 -1.80 -8.56 8.06
N LEU A 85 -0.97 -8.41 9.09
CA LEU A 85 -1.13 -7.33 10.06
C LEU A 85 -0.71 -5.99 9.44
N LEU A 86 -1.38 -4.91 9.86
CA LEU A 86 -0.97 -3.57 9.51
C LEU A 86 0.38 -3.23 10.16
N GLY A 87 1.35 -2.83 9.35
CA GLY A 87 2.70 -2.49 9.81
C GLY A 87 3.68 -2.34 8.65
N ASP A 88 4.95 -2.58 8.93
CA ASP A 88 6.04 -2.38 7.97
C ASP A 88 6.27 -3.61 7.06
N GLN A 89 5.37 -4.59 7.09
CA GLN A 89 5.45 -5.77 6.23
C GLN A 89 5.31 -5.33 4.78
N LEU A 90 6.37 -5.54 3.98
CA LEU A 90 6.36 -5.25 2.56
C LEU A 90 5.51 -6.27 1.82
N LEU A 91 4.52 -5.77 1.08
CA LEU A 91 3.66 -6.53 0.20
C LEU A 91 4.12 -6.33 -1.24
N VAL A 92 4.20 -7.44 -1.97
CA VAL A 92 4.38 -7.46 -3.42
C VAL A 92 3.05 -7.90 -4.01
N LEU A 93 2.28 -6.94 -4.50
CA LEU A 93 0.97 -7.13 -5.07
C LEU A 93 1.07 -7.30 -6.59
N GLN A 94 0.11 -7.99 -7.19
CA GLN A 94 -0.04 -8.12 -8.64
C GLN A 94 -1.40 -7.59 -9.10
N THR A 95 -1.51 -7.21 -10.37
CA THR A 95 -2.78 -6.78 -10.93
C THR A 95 -3.82 -7.89 -10.80
N GLY A 96 -4.97 -7.56 -10.24
CA GLY A 96 -6.04 -8.53 -9.95
C GLY A 96 -5.92 -9.23 -8.60
N ASP A 97 -4.86 -8.98 -7.81
CA ASP A 97 -4.80 -9.46 -6.43
C ASP A 97 -5.97 -8.90 -5.62
N GLU A 98 -6.48 -9.73 -4.73
CA GLU A 98 -7.54 -9.37 -3.80
C GLU A 98 -6.95 -9.03 -2.44
N VAL A 99 -7.36 -7.87 -1.92
CA VAL A 99 -7.03 -7.37 -0.60
C VAL A 99 -8.31 -7.20 0.18
N ALA A 100 -8.59 -8.11 1.10
CA ALA A 100 -9.76 -8.00 1.96
C ALA A 100 -9.45 -7.23 3.24
N ILE A 101 -10.36 -6.34 3.63
CA ILE A 101 -10.34 -5.63 4.90
C ILE A 101 -11.19 -6.41 5.89
N ILE A 102 -10.54 -7.11 6.82
CA ILE A 102 -11.17 -7.99 7.80
C ILE A 102 -11.26 -7.25 9.16
N PRO A 103 -12.40 -6.62 9.49
CA PRO A 103 -12.65 -6.14 10.85
C PRO A 103 -12.76 -7.33 11.84
N PRO A 104 -12.73 -7.10 13.16
CA PRO A 104 -12.84 -8.18 14.13
C PRO A 104 -14.15 -8.92 13.90
N ILE A 105 -14.06 -10.24 13.78
CA ILE A 105 -15.21 -11.10 13.52
C ILE A 105 -16.06 -11.07 14.79
N SER A 106 -17.24 -10.45 14.74
CA SER A 106 -18.25 -10.62 15.78
C SER A 106 -18.82 -12.04 15.63
N GLY A 107 -18.06 -13.04 16.08
CA GLY A 107 -18.54 -14.41 16.19
C GLY A 107 -19.75 -14.42 17.10
N GLY A 108 -20.92 -14.74 16.53
CA GLY A 108 -22.11 -15.15 17.27
C GLY A 108 -22.03 -16.63 17.63
#